data_AF-A0A6A5AKT8-F1
#
_entry.id   AF-A0A6A5AKT8-F1
#
_cell.length_a   1.000
_cell.length_b   1.000
_cell.length_c   1.000
_cell.angle_alpha   90.00
_cell.angle_beta   90.00
_cell.angle_gamma   90.00
#
_symmetry.space_group_name_H-M   'P 1'
#
loop_
_entity.id
_entity.type
_entity.pdbx_description
1 polymer ?
#
loop_
_entity_poly.entity_id
_entity_poly.type
_entity_poly.pdbx_seq_one_letter_code
_entity_poly.pdbx_strand_id
1 'polypeptide(L)'
;MQERLLAVLDVWKATAAAHDIPFVKPNSDTRELPADSDTTTIIPQQLDQALLAIQSNEDSNLTTRRPRILLTVAGYVDPIAVCAAVKHTQHDQAMQLSTVTTVISGVALTLPDSATPFPKLWDQLTPGFVTTVVLTHTQDVANLPRLRLRVDSANPFADVLCLRSNGLDGDLSTFLALDVFETSERRRYRDVHFPSWQQAPSTYVVPLPASVTAVRFEMKLKLDRNRFVACIQ
;
A
#
# COMPACT_ATOMS: atom_id res chain seq x y z
N MET A 1 7.46 -15.27 0.92
CA MET A 1 6.97 -14.17 1.80
C MET A 1 6.29 -13.07 0.99
N GLN A 2 6.96 -12.51 -0.02
CA GLN A 2 6.35 -11.63 -1.02
C GLN A 2 5.15 -12.29 -1.70
N GLU A 3 5.25 -13.55 -2.15
CA GLU A 3 4.10 -14.30 -2.72
C GLU A 3 2.86 -14.37 -1.82
N ARG A 4 3.02 -14.43 -0.49
CA ARG A 4 1.87 -14.44 0.45
C ARG A 4 1.24 -13.05 0.60
N LEU A 5 2.06 -11.99 0.63
CA LEU A 5 1.59 -10.59 0.57
C LEU A 5 0.92 -10.27 -0.79
N LEU A 6 1.45 -10.82 -1.87
CA LEU A 6 0.88 -10.68 -3.21
C LEU A 6 -0.45 -11.43 -3.34
N ALA A 7 -0.55 -12.64 -2.80
CA ALA A 7 -1.81 -13.38 -2.72
C ALA A 7 -2.87 -12.63 -1.88
N VAL A 8 -2.47 -11.97 -0.80
CA VAL A 8 -3.35 -11.07 -0.04
C VAL A 8 -3.86 -9.94 -0.94
N LEU A 9 -2.97 -9.23 -1.63
CA LEU A 9 -3.37 -8.15 -2.55
C LEU A 9 -4.24 -8.63 -3.70
N ASP A 10 -4.01 -9.82 -4.24
CA ASP A 10 -4.81 -10.39 -5.32
C ASP A 10 -6.19 -10.86 -4.83
N VAL A 11 -6.28 -11.42 -3.61
CA VAL A 11 -7.56 -11.70 -2.92
C VAL A 11 -8.30 -10.39 -2.62
N TRP A 12 -7.60 -9.35 -2.16
CA TRP A 12 -8.18 -8.02 -1.95
C TRP A 12 -8.75 -7.42 -3.25
N LYS A 13 -8.01 -7.56 -4.35
CA LYS A 13 -8.45 -7.12 -5.68
C LYS A 13 -9.71 -7.87 -6.12
N ALA A 14 -9.76 -9.18 -5.89
CA ALA A 14 -10.92 -10.01 -6.22
C ALA A 14 -12.15 -9.66 -5.37
N THR A 15 -11.98 -9.41 -4.07
CA THR A 15 -13.06 -8.99 -3.17
C THR A 15 -13.57 -7.59 -3.54
N ALA A 16 -12.68 -6.63 -3.85
CA ALA A 16 -13.07 -5.30 -4.30
C ALA A 16 -13.87 -5.31 -5.60
N ALA A 17 -13.52 -6.20 -6.55
CA ALA A 17 -14.27 -6.40 -7.80
C ALA A 17 -15.64 -7.06 -7.62
N ALA A 18 -15.87 -7.77 -6.50
CA ALA A 18 -17.15 -8.38 -6.15
C ALA A 18 -18.12 -7.40 -5.46
N HIS A 19 -17.66 -6.21 -5.06
CA HIS A 19 -18.49 -5.15 -4.50
C HIS A 19 -18.96 -4.17 -5.57
N ASP A 20 -20.07 -3.46 -5.32
CA ASP A 20 -20.69 -2.48 -6.22
C ASP A 20 -19.87 -1.20 -6.46
N ILE A 21 -18.62 -1.14 -5.99
CA ILE A 21 -17.70 -0.01 -6.16
C ILE A 21 -16.90 -0.22 -7.45
N PRO A 22 -17.04 0.66 -8.46
CA PRO A 22 -16.27 0.51 -9.68
C PRO A 22 -14.82 0.94 -9.44
N PHE A 23 -13.92 -0.05 -9.36
CA PHE A 23 -12.48 0.18 -9.30
C PHE A 23 -11.85 0.12 -10.70
N VAL A 24 -11.14 1.17 -11.08
CA VAL A 24 -10.22 1.12 -12.24
C VAL A 24 -8.81 0.86 -11.75
N LYS A 25 -8.17 -0.12 -12.37
CA LYS A 25 -6.82 -0.58 -12.02
C LYS A 25 -5.83 -0.10 -13.09
N PRO A 26 -4.74 0.60 -12.70
CA PRO A 26 -3.62 0.82 -13.61
C PRO A 26 -3.02 -0.50 -14.10
N ASN A 27 -2.62 -0.56 -15.37
CA ASN A 27 -2.14 -1.80 -16.01
C ASN A 27 -0.84 -2.34 -15.41
N SER A 28 -0.04 -1.49 -14.74
CA SER A 28 1.20 -1.87 -14.06
C SER A 28 1.05 -1.76 -12.55
N ASP A 29 1.45 -2.80 -11.83
CA ASP A 29 1.58 -2.75 -10.38
C ASP A 29 3.02 -2.29 -10.08
N THR A 30 3.21 -1.41 -9.09
CA THR A 30 4.56 -0.92 -8.73
C THR A 30 5.53 -2.05 -8.36
N ARG A 31 5.00 -3.26 -8.11
CA ARG A 31 5.71 -4.55 -8.03
C ARG A 31 6.74 -4.80 -9.13
N GLU A 32 6.54 -4.24 -10.32
CA GLU A 32 7.40 -4.46 -11.49
C GLU A 32 8.47 -3.38 -11.67
N LEU A 33 8.43 -2.35 -10.82
CA LEU A 33 9.31 -1.20 -10.90
C LEU A 33 10.63 -1.49 -10.16
N PRO A 34 11.80 -1.19 -10.75
CA PRO A 34 13.08 -1.16 -10.04
C PRO A 34 13.00 -0.45 -8.68
N ALA A 35 13.80 -0.85 -7.69
CA ALA A 35 13.87 -0.14 -6.40
C ALA A 35 14.30 1.33 -6.53
N ASP A 36 14.99 1.65 -7.62
CA ASP A 36 15.49 2.98 -7.95
C ASP A 36 14.49 3.79 -8.81
N SER A 37 13.30 3.23 -9.03
CA SER A 37 12.29 3.87 -9.87
C SER A 37 11.77 5.11 -9.20
N ASP A 38 11.79 6.21 -9.94
CA ASP A 38 11.28 7.47 -9.46
C ASP A 38 9.75 7.44 -9.37
N THR A 39 9.25 7.10 -8.18
CA THR A 39 7.81 7.03 -7.87
C THR A 39 7.10 8.35 -8.15
N THR A 40 7.83 9.47 -8.18
CA THR A 40 7.26 10.80 -8.51
C THR A 40 6.86 10.93 -9.98
N THR A 41 7.38 10.06 -10.86
CA THR A 41 7.03 10.05 -12.29
C THR A 41 6.03 8.94 -12.63
N ILE A 42 6.17 7.78 -12.01
CA ILE A 42 5.40 6.58 -12.39
C ILE A 42 3.99 6.61 -11.81
N ILE A 43 3.83 7.08 -10.57
CA ILE A 43 2.51 7.17 -9.94
C ILE A 43 1.60 8.11 -10.75
N PRO A 44 2.03 9.34 -11.13
CA PRO A 44 1.25 10.19 -12.02
C PRO A 44 0.84 9.51 -13.33
N GLN A 45 1.77 8.86 -14.02
CA GLN A 45 1.48 8.18 -15.30
C GLN A 45 0.44 7.07 -15.15
N GLN A 46 0.51 6.28 -14.07
CA GLN A 46 -0.46 5.23 -13.78
C GLN A 46 -1.85 5.80 -13.48
N LEU A 47 -1.90 6.92 -12.76
CA LEU A 47 -3.14 7.63 -12.47
C LEU A 47 -3.74 8.26 -13.74
N ASP A 48 -2.92 8.85 -14.61
CA ASP A 48 -3.35 9.40 -15.90
C ASP A 48 -4.00 8.32 -16.76
N GLN A 49 -3.38 7.15 -16.87
CA GLN A 49 -3.94 6.02 -17.61
C GLN A 49 -5.26 5.52 -17.03
N ALA A 50 -5.36 5.42 -15.70
CA ALA A 50 -6.59 5.02 -15.03
C ALA A 50 -7.71 6.05 -15.20
N LEU A 51 -7.38 7.35 -15.13
CA LEU A 51 -8.33 8.44 -15.39
C LEU A 51 -8.84 8.44 -16.83
N LEU A 52 -7.95 8.29 -17.81
CA LEU A 52 -8.35 8.17 -19.21
C LEU A 52 -9.25 6.95 -19.43
N ALA A 53 -8.95 5.82 -18.80
CA ALA A 53 -9.79 4.62 -18.86
C ALA A 53 -11.19 4.88 -18.26
N ILE A 54 -11.28 5.60 -17.14
CA ILE A 54 -12.58 6.00 -16.55
C ILE A 54 -13.35 6.92 -17.50
N GLN A 55 -12.70 7.94 -18.05
CA GLN A 55 -13.33 8.95 -18.90
C GLN A 55 -13.77 8.40 -20.26
N SER A 56 -13.02 7.45 -20.81
CA SER A 56 -13.33 6.80 -22.09
C SER A 56 -14.42 5.72 -21.98
N ASN A 57 -14.82 5.34 -20.77
CA ASN A 57 -15.81 4.30 -20.57
C ASN A 57 -17.23 4.92 -20.62
N GLU A 58 -17.97 4.62 -21.68
CA GLU A 58 -19.33 5.13 -21.93
C GLU A 58 -20.41 4.47 -21.04
N ASP A 59 -20.05 3.50 -20.20
CA ASP A 59 -20.99 2.82 -19.31
C ASP A 59 -21.57 3.78 -18.26
N SER A 60 -22.87 4.09 -18.39
CA SER A 60 -23.61 5.03 -17.52
C SER A 60 -23.65 4.63 -16.04
N ASN A 61 -23.32 3.39 -15.71
CA ASN A 61 -23.23 2.88 -14.34
C ASN A 61 -21.93 3.29 -13.61
N LEU A 62 -20.85 3.61 -14.35
CA LEU A 62 -19.58 4.06 -13.77
C LEU A 62 -19.64 5.53 -13.33
N THR A 63 -20.25 6.38 -14.15
CA THR A 63 -20.39 7.82 -13.91
C THR A 63 -21.36 8.14 -12.76
N THR A 64 -22.36 7.29 -12.52
CA THR A 64 -23.32 7.44 -11.41
C THR A 64 -22.77 6.97 -10.06
N ARG A 65 -21.69 6.19 -10.02
CA ARG A 65 -21.19 5.51 -8.80
C ARG A 65 -19.89 6.05 -8.20
N ARG A 66 -19.38 7.20 -8.68
CA ARG A 66 -18.08 7.78 -8.28
C ARG A 66 -16.94 6.75 -8.39
N PRO A 67 -16.33 6.60 -9.59
CA PRO A 67 -15.31 5.59 -9.82
C PRO A 67 -14.10 5.82 -8.91
N ARG A 68 -13.56 4.73 -8.35
CA ARG A 68 -12.37 4.77 -7.48
C ARG A 68 -11.18 4.12 -8.18
N ILE A 69 -9.97 4.59 -7.86
CA ILE A 69 -8.73 4.01 -8.37
C ILE A 69 -8.03 3.32 -7.22
N LEU A 70 -7.72 2.03 -7.39
CA LEU A 70 -6.92 1.27 -6.42
C LEU A 70 -5.47 1.24 -6.89
N LEU A 71 -4.63 2.10 -6.29
CA LEU A 71 -3.19 2.11 -6.51
C LEU A 71 -2.50 1.16 -5.52
N THR A 72 -1.81 0.15 -6.04
CA THR A 72 -0.99 -0.76 -5.21
C THR A 72 0.46 -0.32 -5.23
N VAL A 73 0.99 0.04 -4.06
CA VAL A 73 2.40 0.36 -3.88
C VAL A 73 3.06 -0.74 -3.04
N ALA A 74 4.04 -1.44 -3.61
CA ALA A 74 4.77 -2.52 -2.94
C ALA A 74 6.25 -2.17 -2.76
N GLY A 75 6.90 -2.80 -1.78
CA GLY A 75 8.32 -2.58 -1.46
C GLY A 75 8.51 -1.56 -0.35
N TYR A 76 9.70 -0.96 -0.26
CA TYR A 76 10.08 -0.04 0.82
C TYR A 76 9.83 1.44 0.47
N VAL A 77 8.73 1.71 -0.22
CA VAL A 77 8.31 3.06 -0.58
C VAL A 77 7.59 3.72 0.59
N ASP A 78 7.85 5.00 0.79
CA ASP A 78 7.26 5.79 1.87
C ASP A 78 5.85 6.29 1.52
N PRO A 79 4.85 6.15 2.42
CA PRO A 79 3.51 6.68 2.19
C PRO A 79 3.50 8.20 1.93
N ILE A 80 4.41 8.97 2.53
CA ILE A 80 4.49 10.42 2.31
C ILE A 80 4.82 10.71 0.84
N ALA A 81 5.83 10.03 0.28
CA ALA A 81 6.23 10.21 -1.11
C ALA A 81 5.12 9.81 -2.08
N VAL A 82 4.42 8.71 -1.80
CA VAL A 82 3.27 8.25 -2.59
C VAL A 82 2.16 9.31 -2.57
N CYS A 83 1.75 9.75 -1.38
CA CYS A 83 0.68 10.74 -1.25
C CYS A 83 1.05 12.05 -1.96
N ALA A 84 2.31 12.48 -1.83
CA ALA A 84 2.80 13.70 -2.47
C ALA A 84 2.75 13.56 -3.99
N ALA A 85 3.18 12.41 -4.54
CA ALA A 85 3.10 12.14 -5.96
C ALA A 85 1.65 12.13 -6.48
N VAL A 86 0.69 11.58 -5.72
CA VAL A 86 -0.73 11.63 -6.08
C VAL A 86 -1.24 13.08 -6.10
N LYS A 87 -0.93 13.86 -5.06
CA LYS A 87 -1.36 15.27 -4.92
C LYS A 87 -0.69 16.23 -5.89
N HIS A 88 0.52 15.90 -6.36
CA HIS A 88 1.25 16.71 -7.32
C HIS A 88 0.74 16.61 -8.76
N THR A 89 -0.18 15.68 -9.04
CA THR A 89 -0.77 15.58 -10.37
C THR A 89 -1.62 16.80 -10.69
N GLN A 90 -1.76 17.13 -11.99
CA GLN A 90 -2.67 18.19 -12.47
C GLN A 90 -4.16 17.90 -12.15
N HIS A 91 -4.43 16.75 -11.53
CA HIS A 91 -5.75 16.22 -11.22
C HIS A 91 -6.18 16.45 -9.77
N ASP A 92 -5.50 17.29 -8.99
CA ASP A 92 -5.90 17.58 -7.60
C ASP A 92 -7.34 18.15 -7.50
N GLN A 93 -7.89 18.64 -8.62
CA GLN A 93 -9.31 19.03 -8.75
C GLN A 93 -10.23 17.89 -9.23
N ALA A 94 -9.70 16.87 -9.91
CA ALA A 94 -10.46 15.77 -10.50
C ALA A 94 -10.45 14.49 -9.64
N MET A 95 -9.48 14.35 -8.74
CA MET A 95 -9.33 13.19 -7.85
C MET A 95 -9.09 13.63 -6.42
N GLN A 96 -9.66 12.86 -5.48
CA GLN A 96 -9.38 12.99 -4.07
C GLN A 96 -8.72 11.71 -3.56
N LEU A 97 -7.61 11.87 -2.82
CA LEU A 97 -7.03 10.76 -2.08
C LEU A 97 -7.98 10.39 -0.93
N SER A 98 -8.56 9.19 -0.99
CA SER A 98 -9.60 8.73 -0.07
C SER A 98 -9.01 8.06 1.16
N THR A 99 -8.23 7.00 0.96
CA THR A 99 -7.62 6.19 2.02
C THR A 99 -6.21 5.77 1.64
N VAL A 100 -5.39 5.48 2.67
CA VAL A 100 -4.06 4.90 2.53
C VAL A 100 -3.99 3.71 3.47
N THR A 101 -3.92 2.52 2.89
CA THR A 101 -3.95 1.26 3.65
C THR A 101 -2.60 0.57 3.59
N THR A 102 -1.99 0.35 4.75
CA THR A 102 -0.76 -0.43 4.87
C THR A 102 -1.09 -1.85 5.30
N VAL A 103 -0.62 -2.83 4.53
CA VAL A 103 -0.84 -4.26 4.82
C VAL A 103 0.44 -4.87 5.36
N ILE A 104 0.36 -5.48 6.53
CA ILE A 104 1.48 -6.09 7.23
C ILE A 104 1.18 -7.59 7.42
N SER A 105 2.15 -8.44 7.10
CA SER A 105 2.05 -9.88 7.38
C SER A 105 2.65 -10.21 8.74
N GLY A 106 1.83 -10.73 9.65
CA GLY A 106 2.29 -11.14 10.98
C GLY A 106 3.40 -12.19 10.94
N VAL A 107 3.29 -13.16 10.02
CA VAL A 107 4.31 -14.20 9.79
C VAL A 107 5.61 -13.61 9.24
N ALA A 108 5.54 -12.50 8.49
CA ALA A 108 6.74 -11.84 8.00
C ALA A 108 7.54 -11.19 9.13
N LEU A 109 6.85 -10.65 10.14
CA LEU A 109 7.47 -9.96 11.27
C LEU A 109 8.14 -10.89 12.29
N THR A 110 7.80 -12.17 12.26
CA THR A 110 8.40 -13.20 13.10
C THR A 110 9.47 -13.95 12.30
N LEU A 111 10.48 -13.24 11.81
CA LEU A 111 11.71 -13.91 11.38
C LEU A 111 12.53 -14.20 12.66
N PRO A 112 12.96 -15.45 12.88
CA PRO A 112 13.92 -15.75 13.93
C PRO A 112 15.18 -14.88 13.72
N ASP A 113 15.76 -14.38 14.80
CA ASP A 113 17.06 -13.70 14.83
C ASP A 113 17.17 -12.28 14.25
N SER A 114 16.04 -11.60 13.97
CA SER A 114 16.06 -10.19 13.56
C SER A 114 15.29 -9.29 14.54
N ALA A 115 15.97 -8.31 15.13
CA ALA A 115 15.34 -7.29 15.98
C ALA A 115 14.40 -6.35 15.17
N THR A 116 14.63 -6.23 13.86
CA THR A 116 13.86 -5.41 12.91
C THR A 116 13.89 -6.08 11.52
N PRO A 117 12.95 -6.98 11.20
CA PRO A 117 13.04 -7.82 10.00
C PRO A 117 12.90 -7.06 8.68
N PHE A 118 12.27 -5.88 8.68
CA PHE A 118 12.11 -5.07 7.48
C PHE A 118 12.55 -3.63 7.70
N PRO A 119 13.43 -3.10 6.83
CA PRO A 119 13.70 -1.67 6.80
C PRO A 119 12.39 -0.93 6.49
N LYS A 120 12.23 0.27 7.06
CA LYS A 120 11.09 1.17 6.81
C LYS A 120 9.69 0.69 7.21
N LEU A 121 9.54 -0.48 7.84
CA LEU A 121 8.23 -0.99 8.26
C LEU A 121 7.41 0.04 9.06
N TRP A 122 8.04 0.69 10.03
CA TRP A 122 7.38 1.66 10.91
C TRP A 122 7.16 3.01 10.21
N ASP A 123 8.07 3.39 9.30
CA ASP A 123 7.90 4.58 8.45
C ASP A 123 6.68 4.41 7.52
N GLN A 124 6.40 3.18 7.08
CA GLN A 124 5.20 2.84 6.33
C GLN A 124 3.90 2.89 7.13
N LEU A 125 3.96 3.24 8.42
CA LEU A 125 2.80 3.52 9.25
C LEU A 125 2.64 5.00 9.57
N THR A 126 3.39 5.91 8.92
CA THR A 126 3.46 7.34 9.29
C THR A 126 2.09 7.95 9.68
N PRO A 127 1.97 8.50 10.92
CA PRO A 127 0.76 9.15 11.39
C PRO A 127 0.32 10.32 10.50
N GLY A 128 -0.99 10.46 10.34
CA GLY A 128 -1.57 11.49 9.48
C GLY A 128 -1.59 11.13 8.00
N PHE A 129 -0.83 10.13 7.54
CA PHE A 129 -0.90 9.65 6.15
C PHE A 129 -1.65 8.33 6.05
N VAL A 130 -1.21 7.33 6.80
CA VAL A 130 -1.84 6.01 6.80
C VAL A 130 -3.15 6.07 7.58
N THR A 131 -4.24 5.71 6.92
CA THR A 131 -5.60 5.74 7.48
C THR A 131 -5.97 4.40 8.08
N THR A 132 -5.46 3.31 7.51
CA THR A 132 -5.81 1.95 7.92
C THR A 132 -4.58 1.06 7.88
N VAL A 133 -4.41 0.21 8.90
CA VAL A 133 -3.38 -0.83 8.95
C VAL A 133 -4.06 -2.18 8.99
N VAL A 134 -3.69 -3.09 8.08
CA VAL A 134 -4.22 -4.45 8.10
C VAL A 134 -3.12 -5.44 8.44
N LEU A 135 -3.27 -6.09 9.59
CA LEU A 135 -2.43 -7.17 10.08
C LEU A 135 -3.01 -8.50 9.61
N THR A 136 -2.30 -9.22 8.75
CA THR A 136 -2.70 -10.55 8.26
C THR A 136 -1.97 -11.67 9.01
N HIS A 137 -2.49 -12.90 8.91
CA HIS A 137 -1.93 -14.08 9.57
C HIS A 137 -1.79 -13.94 11.10
N THR A 138 -2.69 -13.21 11.74
CA THR A 138 -2.59 -12.96 13.19
C THR A 138 -2.70 -14.23 14.04
N GLN A 139 -3.26 -15.31 13.50
CA GLN A 139 -3.32 -16.62 14.16
C GLN A 139 -1.92 -17.23 14.38
N ASP A 140 -0.95 -16.88 13.54
CA ASP A 140 0.41 -17.42 13.56
C ASP A 140 1.37 -16.53 14.37
N VAL A 141 0.87 -15.43 14.94
CA VAL A 141 1.68 -14.45 15.70
C VAL A 141 1.63 -14.78 17.19
N ALA A 142 2.75 -15.25 17.74
CA ALA A 142 2.84 -15.65 19.15
C ALA A 142 2.53 -14.54 20.17
N ASN A 143 2.82 -13.27 19.84
CA ASN A 143 2.56 -12.12 20.74
C ASN A 143 1.87 -10.96 20.00
N LEU A 144 0.65 -11.25 19.52
CA LEU A 144 -0.19 -10.27 18.84
C LEU A 144 -0.44 -8.98 19.67
N PRO A 145 -0.68 -9.03 20.99
CA PRO A 145 -0.89 -7.82 21.79
C PRO A 145 0.32 -6.86 21.76
N ARG A 146 1.54 -7.40 21.83
CA ARG A 146 2.76 -6.58 21.74
C ARG A 146 2.96 -6.00 20.36
N LEU A 147 2.68 -6.76 19.31
CA LEU A 147 2.72 -6.25 17.93
C LEU A 147 1.69 -5.13 17.75
N ARG A 148 0.48 -5.34 18.28
CA ARG A 148 -0.60 -4.37 18.23
C ARG A 148 -0.22 -3.06 18.93
N LEU A 149 0.32 -3.15 20.14
CA LEU A 149 0.80 -1.98 20.88
C LEU A 149 1.87 -1.20 20.08
N ARG A 150 2.76 -1.89 19.37
CA ARG A 150 3.76 -1.24 18.52
C ARG A 150 3.12 -0.52 17.33
N VAL A 151 2.16 -1.15 16.67
CA VAL A 151 1.40 -0.53 15.57
C VAL A 151 0.65 0.71 16.05
N ASP A 152 -0.07 0.61 17.17
CA ASP A 152 -0.81 1.73 17.75
C ASP A 152 0.14 2.87 18.19
N SER A 153 1.33 2.52 18.70
CA SER A 153 2.36 3.51 19.05
C SER A 153 2.98 4.20 17.83
N ALA A 154 3.10 3.46 16.71
CA ALA A 154 3.63 3.99 15.46
C ALA A 154 2.60 4.87 14.75
N ASN A 155 1.32 4.55 14.85
CA ASN A 155 0.22 5.35 14.32
C ASN A 155 -1.02 5.30 15.21
N PRO A 156 -1.23 6.30 16.08
CA PRO A 156 -2.39 6.34 16.96
C PRO A 156 -3.70 6.72 16.24
N PHE A 157 -3.64 7.15 14.97
CA PHE A 157 -4.81 7.61 14.20
C PHE A 157 -5.33 6.58 13.20
N ALA A 158 -4.58 5.50 12.95
CA ALA A 158 -4.98 4.51 11.98
C ALA A 158 -5.96 3.51 12.58
N ASP A 159 -7.00 3.17 11.82
CA ASP A 159 -7.82 2.01 12.12
C ASP A 159 -7.01 0.76 11.85
N VAL A 160 -6.91 -0.15 12.81
CA VAL A 160 -6.07 -1.34 12.66
C VAL A 160 -6.93 -2.59 12.71
N LEU A 161 -6.89 -3.35 11.62
CA LEU A 161 -7.65 -4.58 11.41
C LEU A 161 -6.76 -5.80 11.56
N CYS A 162 -7.20 -6.76 12.36
CA CYS A 162 -6.49 -8.01 12.60
C CYS A 162 -7.22 -9.16 11.90
N LEU A 163 -6.63 -9.67 10.82
CA LEU A 163 -7.13 -10.80 10.06
C LEU A 163 -6.43 -12.08 10.48
N ARG A 164 -7.20 -13.14 10.76
CA ARG A 164 -6.64 -14.43 11.20
C ARG A 164 -5.80 -15.08 10.12
N SER A 165 -6.23 -14.96 8.86
CA SER A 165 -5.57 -15.54 7.68
C SER A 165 -5.30 -14.46 6.61
N ASN A 166 -5.03 -14.88 5.38
CA ASN A 166 -4.98 -14.01 4.18
C ASN A 166 -6.36 -13.66 3.63
N GLY A 167 -7.37 -14.42 4.03
CA GLY A 167 -8.75 -14.19 3.65
C GLY A 167 -9.26 -12.92 4.29
N LEU A 168 -9.91 -12.09 3.48
CA LEU A 168 -10.76 -11.01 3.96
C LEU A 168 -12.05 -11.62 4.50
N ASP A 169 -12.03 -12.09 5.74
CA ASP A 169 -13.24 -12.45 6.46
C ASP A 169 -13.92 -11.16 6.98
N GLY A 170 -14.35 -10.28 6.07
CA GLY A 170 -14.99 -9.01 6.44
C GLY A 170 -15.26 -8.05 5.28
N ASP A 171 -16.16 -7.11 5.51
CA ASP A 171 -16.64 -6.14 4.52
C ASP A 171 -15.67 -4.95 4.36
N LEU A 172 -14.64 -5.13 3.53
CA LEU A 172 -13.64 -4.10 3.22
C LEU A 172 -14.26 -2.83 2.62
N SER A 173 -15.48 -2.94 2.07
CA SER A 173 -16.20 -1.79 1.52
C SER A 173 -16.39 -0.70 2.56
N THR A 174 -16.53 -1.05 3.85
CA THR A 174 -16.62 -0.08 4.94
C THR A 174 -15.38 0.80 5.04
N PHE A 175 -14.19 0.27 4.74
CA PHE A 175 -12.93 1.04 4.83
C PHE A 175 -12.60 1.74 3.51
N LEU A 176 -12.93 1.13 2.38
CA LEU A 176 -12.71 1.72 1.05
C LEU A 176 -13.74 2.79 0.67
N ALA A 177 -14.90 2.83 1.33
CA ALA A 177 -15.95 3.82 1.10
C ALA A 177 -15.72 5.14 1.85
N LEU A 178 -14.81 5.18 2.82
CA LEU A 178 -14.61 6.33 3.69
C LEU A 178 -13.52 7.26 3.15
N ASP A 179 -13.84 8.53 2.92
CA ASP A 179 -12.85 9.55 2.54
C ASP A 179 -12.14 10.11 3.78
N VAL A 180 -11.36 9.23 4.44
CA VAL A 180 -10.78 9.50 5.76
C VAL A 180 -9.41 10.18 5.74
N PHE A 181 -8.73 10.25 4.59
CA PHE A 181 -7.43 10.89 4.47
C PHE A 181 -7.49 12.40 4.77
N GLU A 182 -8.60 13.06 4.42
CA GLU A 182 -8.78 14.51 4.55
C GLU A 182 -9.53 14.94 5.82
N THR A 183 -9.70 14.04 6.81
CA THR A 183 -10.32 14.42 8.08
C THR A 183 -9.53 15.51 8.79
N SER A 184 -10.23 16.40 9.51
CA SER A 184 -9.65 17.58 10.16
C SER A 184 -8.50 17.25 11.10
N GLU A 185 -8.62 16.17 11.88
CA GLU A 185 -7.58 15.71 12.81
C GLU A 185 -6.30 15.30 12.09
N ARG A 186 -6.42 14.47 11.05
CA ARG A 186 -5.27 13.98 10.27
C ARG A 186 -4.62 15.11 9.49
N ARG A 187 -5.42 15.99 8.88
CA ARG A 187 -4.92 17.18 8.18
C ARG A 187 -4.16 18.10 9.14
N ARG A 188 -4.74 18.42 10.31
CA ARG A 188 -4.08 19.24 11.32
C ARG A 188 -2.76 18.64 11.79
N TYR A 189 -2.70 17.31 11.96
CA TYR A 189 -1.45 16.63 12.30
C TYR A 189 -0.41 16.80 11.19
N ARG A 190 -0.80 16.62 9.92
CA ARG A 190 0.09 16.83 8.76
C ARG A 190 0.57 18.28 8.65
N ASP A 191 -0.30 19.25 8.88
CA ASP A 191 0.05 20.67 8.77
C ASP A 191 1.10 21.08 9.83
N VAL A 192 1.06 20.46 11.02
CA VAL A 192 2.01 20.72 12.11
C VAL A 192 3.33 19.97 11.91
N HIS A 193 3.27 18.67 11.62
CA HIS A 193 4.44 17.80 11.62
C HIS A 193 5.12 17.65 10.25
N PHE A 194 4.38 17.90 9.18
CA PHE A 194 4.83 17.72 7.81
C PHE A 194 4.41 18.89 6.89
N PRO A 195 4.57 20.18 7.26
CA PRO A 195 3.96 21.32 6.57
C PRO A 195 4.25 21.43 5.07
N SER A 196 5.38 20.89 4.60
CA SER A 196 5.82 20.95 3.20
C SER A 196 5.81 19.58 2.53
N TRP A 197 5.03 18.62 3.05
CA TRP A 197 5.02 17.24 2.56
C TRP A 197 4.63 17.12 1.09
N GLN A 198 3.78 18.03 0.60
CA GLN A 198 3.44 18.07 -0.81
C GLN A 198 4.69 18.49 -1.58
N GLN A 199 5.21 19.71 -1.37
CA GLN A 199 6.25 20.31 -2.20
C GLN A 199 7.64 19.66 -2.06
N ALA A 200 7.96 19.15 -0.87
CA ALA A 200 9.29 18.64 -0.53
C ALA A 200 9.20 17.37 0.35
N PRO A 201 8.61 16.27 -0.17
CA PRO A 201 8.39 15.04 0.61
C PRO A 201 9.70 14.41 1.07
N SER A 202 10.79 14.57 0.30
CA SER A 202 12.13 14.06 0.64
C SER A 202 12.68 14.59 1.97
N THR A 203 12.15 15.70 2.48
CA THR A 203 12.51 16.25 3.80
C THR A 203 12.08 15.33 4.95
N TYR A 204 11.03 14.54 4.73
CA TYR A 204 10.39 13.72 5.76
C TYR A 204 10.57 12.22 5.53
N VAL A 205 10.99 11.84 4.32
CA VAL A 205 11.17 10.44 3.93
C VAL A 205 12.59 9.98 4.27
N VAL A 206 12.68 8.96 5.13
CA VAL A 206 13.97 8.35 5.46
C VAL A 206 14.46 7.52 4.26
N PRO A 207 15.70 7.72 3.77
CA PRO A 207 16.25 6.90 2.70
C PRO A 207 16.46 5.46 3.17
N LEU A 208 16.42 4.51 2.24
CA LEU A 208 16.80 3.14 2.55
C LEU A 208 18.26 3.08 3.04
N PRO A 209 18.58 2.25 4.04
CA PRO A 209 19.96 2.02 4.44
C PRO A 209 20.79 1.53 3.24
N ALA A 210 22.03 2.00 3.11
CA ALA A 210 22.94 1.58 2.04
C ALA A 210 23.23 0.06 2.04
N SER A 211 22.93 -0.64 3.14
CA SER A 211 23.02 -2.10 3.26
C SER A 211 21.90 -2.84 2.52
N VAL A 212 20.82 -2.16 2.13
CA VAL A 212 19.70 -2.74 1.39
C VAL A 212 19.97 -2.60 -0.09
N THR A 213 20.24 -3.72 -0.77
CA THR A 213 20.39 -3.78 -2.22
C THR A 213 19.25 -4.56 -2.84
N ALA A 214 18.68 -4.05 -3.93
CA ALA A 214 17.66 -4.74 -4.69
C ALA A 214 18.32 -5.62 -5.76
N VAL A 215 17.97 -6.90 -5.79
CA VAL A 215 18.43 -7.84 -6.82
C VAL A 215 17.22 -8.29 -7.63
N ARG A 216 17.22 -7.98 -8.94
CA ARG A 216 16.17 -8.39 -9.88
C ARG A 216 16.68 -9.57 -10.70
N PHE A 217 15.92 -10.66 -10.69
CA PHE A 217 16.15 -11.81 -11.56
C PHE A 217 15.07 -11.83 -12.65
N GLU A 218 15.49 -11.73 -13.91
CA GLU A 218 14.60 -11.97 -15.04
C GLU A 218 14.88 -13.35 -15.61
N MET A 219 13.88 -14.23 -15.55
CA MET A 219 14.00 -15.60 -16.02
C MET A 219 13.03 -15.84 -17.17
N LYS A 220 13.53 -16.33 -18.31
CA LYS A 220 12.69 -16.89 -19.37
C LYS A 220 12.26 -18.29 -18.97
N LEU A 221 10.95 -18.49 -18.77
CA LEU A 221 10.35 -19.70 -18.19
C LEU A 221 10.66 -20.98 -18.98
N LYS A 222 11.42 -21.89 -18.33
CA LYS A 222 11.30 -23.38 -18.31
C LYS A 222 12.22 -23.92 -17.19
N LEU A 223 11.91 -23.61 -15.93
CA LEU A 223 12.65 -24.16 -14.79
C LEU A 223 11.91 -25.36 -14.19
N ASP A 224 12.65 -26.45 -14.00
CA ASP A 224 12.21 -27.59 -13.21
C ASP A 224 12.01 -27.15 -11.76
N ARG A 225 10.82 -27.41 -11.21
CA ARG A 225 10.44 -27.11 -9.82
C ARG A 225 11.45 -27.65 -8.81
N ASN A 226 11.97 -28.86 -9.02
CA ASN A 226 12.90 -29.47 -8.08
C ASN A 226 14.24 -28.75 -8.07
N ARG A 227 14.71 -28.29 -9.24
CA ARG A 227 15.95 -27.50 -9.35
C ARG A 227 15.78 -26.11 -8.74
N PHE A 228 14.62 -25.49 -8.91
CA PHE A 228 14.33 -24.19 -8.31
C PHE A 228 14.30 -24.26 -6.78
N VAL A 229 13.62 -25.25 -6.20
CA VAL A 229 13.55 -25.43 -4.73
C VAL A 229 14.94 -25.72 -4.15
N ALA A 230 15.76 -26.51 -4.83
CA ALA A 230 17.13 -26.79 -4.40
C ALA A 230 18.05 -25.55 -4.39
N CYS A 231 17.72 -24.50 -5.12
CA CYS A 231 18.50 -23.25 -5.14
C CYS A 231 18.12 -22.24 -4.04
N ILE A 232 16.99 -22.47 -3.33
CA ILE A 232 16.42 -21.51 -2.36
C ILE A 232 16.50 -22.04 -0.91
N GLN A 233 16.86 -23.32 -0.73
CA GLN A 233 17.19 -23.92 0.56
C GLN A 233 18.63 -23.61 0.96
#